data_AF-A0AAU3DAI4-F1
#
_entry.id   AF-A0AAU3DAI4-F1
#
_cell.length_a   1.000
_cell.length_b   1.000
_cell.length_c   1.000
_cell.angle_alpha   90.00
_cell.angle_beta   90.00
_cell.angle_gamma   90.00
#
_symmetry.space_group_name_H-M   'P 1'
#
loop_
_entity.id
_entity.type
_entity.pdbx_description
1 polymer ?
#
loop_
_entity_poly.entity_id
_entity_poly.type
_entity_poly.pdbx_seq_one_letter_code
_entity_poly.pdbx_strand_id
1 'polypeptide(L)' 'MTPPPARPPRPRPAEPDVTAAAAAVTAEWCSACKAYTLLAGEIVLLTPYGVVTVGYWAWCETCDPQEVSRVS' A
#
# COMPACT_ATOMS: atom_id res chain seq x y z
N MET A 1 -46.04 -19.24 22.30
CA MET A 1 -45.46 -17.99 21.77
C MET A 1 -44.60 -18.38 20.57
N THR A 2 -44.96 -17.96 19.36
CA THR A 2 -44.19 -18.28 18.15
C THR A 2 -43.07 -17.26 17.98
N PRO A 3 -41.81 -17.68 17.74
CA PRO A 3 -40.74 -16.73 17.48
C PRO A 3 -41.01 -15.94 16.19
N PRO A 4 -40.62 -14.66 16.13
CA PRO A 4 -40.79 -13.85 14.92
C PRO A 4 -39.98 -14.44 13.76
N PRO A 5 -40.44 -14.26 12.51
CA PRO A 5 -39.73 -14.75 11.35
C PRO A 5 -38.33 -14.14 11.27
N ALA A 6 -37.36 -14.95 10.83
CA ALA A 6 -35.99 -14.49 10.64
C ALA A 6 -35.95 -13.35 9.61
N ARG A 7 -35.22 -12.28 9.93
CA ARG A 7 -35.00 -11.18 9.00
C ARG A 7 -34.16 -11.69 7.81
N PRO A 8 -34.52 -11.37 6.56
CA PRO A 8 -33.68 -11.72 5.41
C PRO A 8 -32.30 -11.06 5.51
N PRO A 9 -31.22 -11.74 5.07
CA PRO A 9 -29.89 -11.16 5.08
C PRO A 9 -29.87 -9.90 4.21
N ARG A 10 -29.35 -8.79 4.75
CA ARG A 10 -29.09 -7.60 3.95
C ARG A 10 -27.98 -7.91 2.94
N PRO A 11 -28.08 -7.47 1.67
CA PRO A 11 -26.96 -7.51 0.74
C PRO A 11 -25.76 -6.79 1.36
N ARG A 12 -24.60 -7.44 1.39
CA ARG A 12 -23.34 -6.79 1.77
C ARG A 12 -22.94 -5.85 0.63
N PRO A 13 -22.55 -4.59 0.89
CA PRO A 13 -21.94 -3.75 -0.13
C PRO A 13 -20.75 -4.48 -0.76
N ALA A 14 -20.63 -4.45 -2.08
CA ALA A 14 -19.43 -4.96 -2.73
C ALA A 14 -18.21 -4.17 -2.23
N GLU A 15 -17.16 -4.87 -1.83
CA GLU A 15 -15.90 -4.23 -1.49
C GLU A 15 -15.30 -3.63 -2.77
N PRO A 16 -14.88 -2.36 -2.76
CA PRO A 16 -14.27 -1.76 -3.93
C PRO A 16 -12.92 -2.44 -4.20
N ASP A 17 -12.64 -2.73 -5.47
CA ASP A 17 -11.32 -3.18 -5.90
C ASP A 17 -10.34 -2.00 -5.77
N VAL A 18 -9.39 -2.11 -4.86
CA VAL A 18 -8.42 -1.05 -4.55
C VAL A 18 -7.03 -1.64 -4.56
N THR A 19 -6.15 -1.10 -5.40
CA THR A 19 -4.75 -1.50 -5.49
C THR A 19 -3.85 -0.39 -4.93
N ALA A 20 -2.99 -0.74 -3.98
CA ALA A 20 -1.94 0.16 -3.51
C ALA A 20 -0.72 0.09 -4.44
N ALA A 21 -0.18 1.25 -4.82
CA ALA A 21 1.00 1.36 -5.67
C ALA A 21 1.91 2.50 -5.22
N ALA A 22 3.18 2.45 -5.62
CA ALA A 22 4.10 3.56 -5.50
C ALA A 22 4.00 4.48 -6.73
N ALA A 23 3.99 5.79 -6.53
CA ALA A 23 3.99 6.79 -7.58
C ALA A 23 5.07 7.86 -7.32
N ALA A 24 5.43 8.60 -8.38
CA ALA A 24 6.41 9.68 -8.33
C ALA A 24 7.73 9.28 -7.64
N VAL A 25 8.20 8.07 -7.91
CA VAL A 25 9.39 7.51 -7.24
C VAL A 25 10.64 8.24 -7.70
N THR A 26 11.38 8.80 -6.76
CA THR A 26 12.64 9.50 -6.98
C THR A 26 13.76 8.86 -6.17
N ALA A 27 14.98 9.00 -6.68
CA ALA A 27 16.20 8.70 -5.93
C ALA A 27 16.76 9.98 -5.30
N GLU A 28 17.25 9.88 -4.07
CA GLU A 28 17.75 10.99 -3.26
C GLU A 28 18.99 10.58 -2.43
N TRP A 29 19.66 11.57 -1.83
CA TRP A 29 20.73 11.35 -0.87
C TRP A 29 20.18 10.89 0.49
N CYS A 30 20.62 9.73 0.96
CA CYS A 30 20.29 9.26 2.29
C CYS A 30 21.04 10.07 3.36
N SER A 31 20.31 10.64 4.32
CA SER A 31 20.90 11.42 5.42
C SER A 31 21.71 10.58 6.40
N ALA A 32 21.50 9.26 6.46
CA ALA A 32 22.22 8.33 7.32
C ALA A 32 23.54 7.84 6.70
N CYS A 33 23.47 7.05 5.62
CA CYS A 33 24.66 6.47 4.99
C CYS A 33 25.40 7.40 4.02
N LYS A 34 24.84 8.59 3.73
CA LYS A 34 25.43 9.58 2.81
C LYS A 34 25.65 9.04 1.39
N ALA A 35 24.82 8.10 0.94
CA ALA A 35 24.82 7.58 -0.42
C ALA A 35 23.54 8.00 -1.18
N TYR A 36 23.62 8.11 -2.51
CA TYR A 36 22.48 8.42 -3.38
C TYR A 36 21.63 7.17 -3.67
N THR A 37 21.08 6.60 -2.61
CA THR A 37 20.40 5.29 -2.61
C THR A 37 19.05 5.31 -1.88
N LEU A 38 18.59 6.48 -1.42
CA LEU A 38 17.26 6.63 -0.84
C LEU A 38 16.24 6.68 -1.97
N LEU A 39 15.33 5.71 -2.04
CA LEU A 39 14.15 5.76 -2.88
C LEU A 39 13.00 6.34 -2.07
N ALA A 40 12.32 7.34 -2.60
CA ALA A 40 11.20 7.95 -1.93
C ALA A 40 10.10 8.29 -2.93
N GLY A 41 8.86 8.35 -2.46
CA GLY A 41 7.73 8.60 -3.35
C GLY A 41 6.39 8.55 -2.64
N GLU A 42 5.33 8.65 -3.42
CA GLU A 42 3.97 8.62 -2.92
C GLU A 42 3.43 7.20 -2.87
N ILE A 43 2.60 6.93 -1.86
CA ILE A 43 1.71 5.77 -1.83
C ILE A 43 0.37 6.24 -2.41
N VAL A 44 -0.06 5.62 -3.50
CA VAL A 44 -1.34 5.92 -4.14
C VAL A 44 -2.26 4.70 -4.10
N LEU A 45 -3.56 4.97 -4.00
CA LEU A 45 -4.62 4.00 -4.20
C LEU A 45 -5.20 4.17 -5.60
N LEU A 46 -5.13 3.10 -6.38
CA LEU A 46 -5.83 2.98 -7.65
C LEU A 46 -7.23 2.44 -7.37
N THR A 47 -8.25 3.23 -7.71
CA THR A 47 -9.66 2.86 -7.57
C THR A 47 -10.35 2.96 -8.93
N PRO A 48 -11.54 2.34 -9.12
CA PRO A 48 -12.31 2.51 -10.35
C PRO A 48 -12.69 3.96 -10.66
N TYR A 49 -12.63 4.84 -9.66
CA TYR A 49 -12.99 6.25 -9.76
C TYR A 49 -11.77 7.16 -10.00
N GLY A 50 -10.56 6.61 -9.98
CA GLY A 50 -9.32 7.35 -10.16
C GLY A 50 -8.26 7.05 -9.11
N VAL A 51 -7.28 7.94 -9.01
CA VAL A 51 -6.08 7.80 -8.17
C VAL A 51 -6.17 8.74 -6.98
N VAL A 52 -5.86 8.24 -5.79
CA VAL A 52 -5.80 9.04 -4.55
C VAL A 52 -4.46 8.81 -3.86
N THR A 53 -3.71 9.88 -3.60
CA THR A 53 -2.50 9.82 -2.77
C THR A 53 -2.90 9.67 -1.30
N VAL A 54 -2.38 8.65 -0.64
CA VAL A 54 -2.70 8.30 0.77
C VAL A 54 -1.52 8.41 1.71
N GLY A 55 -0.32 8.58 1.17
CA GLY A 55 0.86 8.76 2.00
C GLY A 55 2.12 8.95 1.20
N TYR A 56 3.23 9.02 1.92
CA TYR A 56 4.58 9.09 1.41
C TYR A 56 5.40 7.95 2.02
N TRP A 57 6.31 7.39 1.24
CA TRP A 57 7.21 6.34 1.67
C TRP A 57 8.65 6.70 1.31
N ALA A 58 9.60 6.18 2.08
CA ALA A 58 11.01 6.28 1.79
C ALA A 58 11.72 5.02 2.27
N TRP A 59 12.66 4.51 1.46
CA TRP A 59 13.41 3.30 1.73
C TRP A 59 14.83 3.42 1.17
N CYS A 60 15.83 3.03 1.95
CA CYS A 60 17.24 3.08 1.54
C CYS A 60 17.80 1.67 1.52
N GLU A 61 18.18 1.18 0.33
CA GLU A 61 18.66 -0.19 0.14
C GLU A 61 19.91 -0.53 0.95
N THR A 62 20.71 0.49 1.30
CA THR A 62 21.93 0.29 2.10
C THR A 62 21.65 0.20 3.59
N CYS A 63 20.71 1.02 4.08
CA CYS A 63 20.40 1.08 5.51
C CYS A 63 19.38 0.01 5.92
N ASP A 64 18.50 -0.39 5.00
CA ASP A 64 17.44 -1.37 5.20
C ASP A 64 17.45 -2.39 4.03
N PRO A 65 18.49 -3.23 3.93
CA PRO A 65 18.62 -4.18 2.84
C PRO A 65 17.47 -5.21 2.87
N GLN A 66 16.89 -5.51 1.72
CA GLN A 66 15.90 -6.60 1.62
C GLN A 66 16.60 -7.95 1.83
N GLU A 67 16.07 -8.78 2.74
CA GLU A 67 16.54 -10.15 2.87
C GLU A 67 16.09 -10.97 1.66
N VAL A 68 16.99 -11.18 0.70
CA VAL A 68 16.72 -12.03 -0.46
C VAL A 68 16.73 -13.49 0.02
N SER A 69 15.56 -14.04 0.30
CA SER A 69 15.39 -15.47 0.59
C SER A 69 15.79 -16.27 -0.65
N ARG A 70 17.04 -16.74 -0.70
CA ARG A 70 17.50 -17.69 -1.71
C ARG A 70 16.85 -19.02 -1.41
N VAL A 71 15.76 -19.33 -2.12
CA VAL A 71 15.24 -20.71 -2.19
C VAL A 71 16.40 -21.59 -2.62
N SER A 72 16.86 -22.46 -1.70
CA SER A 72 17.88 -23.48 -1.91
C SER A 72 17.22 -24.79 -2.34
#